data_AF-A0A923VNM8-F1
#
_entry.id   AF-A0A923VNM8-F1
#
_cell.length_a   1.000
_cell.length_b   1.000
_cell.length_c   1.000
_cell.angle_alpha   90.00
_cell.angle_beta   90.00
_cell.angle_gamma   90.00
#
_symmetry.space_group_name_H-M   'P 1'
#
loop_
_entity.id
_entity.type
_entity.pdbx_description
1 polymer ?
#
loop_
_entity_poly.entity_id
_entity_poly.type
_entity_poly.pdbx_seq_one_letter_code
_entity_poly.pdbx_strand_id
1 'polypeptide(L)'
;MLLLRDSPHGPEVLMTRRADKANFAAGAYVFPGGAIDPTDHDAHGIAVHRPQQTGHVLTQAIAAIRECFEEMGVLLAYRADGSMADAQDVAALDRIPPTGENFTSQCAARGLQLAADQLRHFARWIADPANPKRFDTAFFVVRMPEGQVPVADDTEQFEPVWLRPVEALERHKAGTFLLIFPTIRTLERLSLHADVAAIVAVCAGEEPLTYNATRSGMLRGELTRLTGGDAGYGDVALISPDAQVVPVLDWQHETPVPLLKNVTRLTLPDGVNRYQVGDAATGYVAVQPGVSSSEPLILAGPEATHTLSLLQMQSGKPAGLLLQEDGLLFSCPGIELDPELAKLCADHRIGFVLPAAGYVKVAKSR
;
A
#
# COMPACT_ATOMS: atom_id res chain seq x y z
N MET A 1 -8.42 2.85 -10.48
CA MET A 1 -8.19 1.77 -11.45
C MET A 1 -7.08 2.19 -12.41
N LEU A 2 -6.11 1.33 -12.67
CA LEU A 2 -5.08 1.53 -13.70
C LEU A 2 -5.50 0.75 -14.95
N LEU A 3 -6.00 1.48 -15.94
CA LEU A 3 -6.26 0.94 -17.27
C LEU A 3 -4.95 0.85 -18.04
N LEU A 4 -4.64 -0.33 -18.57
CA LEU A 4 -3.38 -0.62 -19.23
C LEU A 4 -3.58 -1.05 -20.68
N ARG A 5 -2.66 -0.66 -21.55
CA ARG A 5 -2.55 -1.18 -22.92
C ARG A 5 -1.09 -1.39 -23.29
N ASP A 6 -0.83 -2.26 -24.26
CA ASP A 6 0.51 -2.45 -24.80
C ASP A 6 0.78 -1.43 -25.91
N SER A 7 2.01 -0.95 -25.99
CA SER A 7 2.55 -0.16 -27.09
C SER A 7 3.84 -0.81 -27.61
N PRO A 8 4.35 -0.42 -28.80
CA PRO A 8 5.66 -0.88 -29.28
C PRO A 8 6.84 -0.59 -28.33
N HIS A 9 6.65 0.30 -27.36
CA HIS A 9 7.68 0.76 -26.43
C HIS A 9 7.44 0.33 -24.97
N GLY A 10 6.54 -0.64 -24.74
CA GLY A 10 6.15 -1.16 -23.43
C GLY A 10 4.71 -0.78 -23.03
N PRO A 11 4.28 -1.10 -21.80
CA PRO A 11 2.92 -0.82 -21.36
C PRO A 11 2.70 0.68 -21.17
N GLU A 12 1.52 1.14 -21.56
CA GLU A 12 1.00 2.47 -21.26
C GLU A 12 -0.12 2.36 -20.24
N VAL A 13 -0.26 3.39 -19.40
CA VAL A 13 -1.34 3.53 -18.43
C VAL A 13 -2.15 4.78 -18.75
N LEU A 14 -3.48 4.68 -18.64
CA LEU A 14 -4.36 5.82 -18.76
C LEU A 14 -4.22 6.69 -17.52
N MET A 15 -3.90 7.96 -17.72
CA MET A 15 -3.86 8.99 -16.69
C MET A 15 -4.80 10.14 -17.06
N THR A 16 -5.22 10.89 -16.06
CA THR A 16 -6.16 12.00 -16.20
C THR A 16 -5.81 13.10 -15.21
N ARG A 17 -6.03 14.35 -15.58
CA ARG A 17 -5.77 15.51 -14.75
C ARG A 17 -7.00 15.84 -13.91
N ARG A 18 -6.82 15.95 -12.59
CA ARG A 18 -7.89 16.46 -11.72
C ARG A 18 -8.13 17.95 -11.95
N ALA A 19 -9.39 18.36 -11.78
CA ALA A 19 -9.78 19.76 -11.76
C ALA A 19 -8.89 20.61 -10.83
N ASP A 20 -8.56 21.85 -11.23
CA ASP A 20 -7.78 22.77 -10.38
C ASP A 20 -8.51 23.16 -9.08
N LYS A 21 -9.85 22.99 -9.05
CA LYS A 21 -10.70 23.24 -7.88
C LYS A 21 -10.89 22.00 -6.99
N ALA A 22 -10.25 20.88 -7.30
CA ALA A 22 -10.43 19.65 -6.52
C ALA A 22 -9.94 19.83 -5.08
N ASN A 23 -10.71 19.34 -4.11
CA ASN A 23 -10.38 19.40 -2.69
C ASN A 23 -9.18 18.53 -2.28
N PHE A 24 -8.67 17.71 -3.20
CA PHE A 24 -7.48 16.88 -3.02
C PHE A 24 -6.78 16.71 -4.38
N ALA A 25 -5.45 16.82 -4.37
CA ALA A 25 -4.60 16.63 -5.54
C ALA A 25 -5.02 17.49 -6.76
N ALA A 26 -5.42 18.75 -6.51
CA ALA A 26 -5.78 19.70 -7.56
C ALA A 26 -4.69 19.83 -8.63
N GLY A 27 -5.09 19.75 -9.91
CA GLY A 27 -4.18 19.84 -11.05
C GLY A 27 -3.19 18.68 -11.20
N ALA A 28 -3.24 17.67 -10.32
CA ALA A 28 -2.38 16.50 -10.43
C ALA A 28 -2.94 15.48 -11.41
N TYR A 29 -2.06 14.77 -12.10
CA TYR A 29 -2.42 13.60 -12.87
C TYR A 29 -2.55 12.38 -11.96
N VAL A 30 -3.69 11.70 -12.10
CA VAL A 30 -4.11 10.55 -11.30
C VAL A 30 -4.63 9.46 -12.21
N PHE A 31 -5.05 8.35 -11.60
CA PHE A 31 -5.83 7.31 -12.28
C PHE A 31 -7.31 7.49 -11.92
N PRO A 32 -8.25 7.03 -12.76
CA PRO A 32 -9.67 7.07 -12.44
C PRO A 32 -9.98 6.34 -11.13
N GLY A 33 -10.90 6.85 -10.33
CA GLY A 33 -11.32 6.24 -9.07
C GLY A 33 -11.81 7.25 -8.05
N GLY A 34 -12.66 6.75 -7.16
CA GLY A 34 -13.28 7.53 -6.10
C GLY A 34 -13.62 6.69 -4.88
N ALA A 35 -14.66 7.13 -4.16
CA ALA A 35 -15.09 6.48 -2.94
C ALA A 35 -15.99 5.27 -3.24
N ILE A 36 -16.03 4.32 -2.32
CA ILE A 36 -17.05 3.26 -2.36
C ILE A 36 -18.41 3.89 -2.06
N ASP A 37 -19.38 3.61 -2.92
CA ASP A 37 -20.79 3.91 -2.72
C ASP A 37 -21.51 2.65 -2.18
N PRO A 38 -22.53 2.78 -1.30
CA PRO A 38 -23.29 1.63 -0.82
C PRO A 38 -23.84 0.72 -1.94
N THR A 39 -24.19 1.30 -3.10
CA THR A 39 -24.70 0.56 -4.26
C THR A 39 -23.66 -0.35 -4.92
N ASP A 40 -22.36 -0.14 -4.65
CA ASP A 40 -21.28 -1.02 -5.12
C ASP A 40 -21.35 -2.40 -4.45
N HIS A 41 -21.86 -2.46 -3.22
CA HIS A 41 -22.12 -3.75 -2.55
C HIS A 41 -23.36 -4.43 -3.13
N ASP A 42 -24.41 -3.68 -3.41
CA ASP A 42 -25.65 -4.21 -3.97
C ASP A 42 -25.46 -4.79 -5.38
N ALA A 43 -24.43 -4.32 -6.10
CA ALA A 43 -24.05 -4.79 -7.42
C ALA A 43 -23.35 -6.17 -7.45
N HIS A 44 -23.08 -6.79 -6.29
CA HIS A 44 -22.45 -8.12 -6.24
C HIS A 44 -23.20 -9.16 -7.08
N GLY A 45 -24.54 -9.09 -7.11
CA GLY A 45 -25.39 -10.03 -7.86
C GLY A 45 -25.26 -9.97 -9.39
N ILE A 46 -24.69 -8.89 -9.93
CA ILE A 46 -24.46 -8.73 -11.38
C ILE A 46 -22.96 -8.75 -11.73
N ALA A 47 -22.08 -9.01 -10.78
CA ALA A 47 -20.64 -9.06 -11.02
C ALA A 47 -20.17 -10.48 -11.32
N VAL A 48 -19.39 -10.64 -12.39
CA VAL A 48 -18.54 -11.81 -12.58
C VAL A 48 -17.26 -11.56 -11.80
N HIS A 49 -16.92 -12.45 -10.88
CA HIS A 49 -15.75 -12.31 -10.02
C HIS A 49 -15.05 -13.65 -9.79
N ARG A 50 -13.79 -13.59 -9.37
CA ARG A 50 -13.03 -14.80 -9.01
C ARG A 50 -13.55 -15.38 -7.69
N PRO A 51 -13.45 -16.70 -7.44
CA PRO A 51 -13.99 -17.33 -6.22
C PRO A 51 -13.46 -16.72 -4.91
N GLN A 52 -12.21 -16.26 -4.89
CA GLN A 52 -11.56 -15.66 -3.72
C GLN A 52 -11.80 -14.14 -3.62
N GLN A 53 -12.24 -13.49 -4.71
CA GLN A 53 -12.54 -12.06 -4.77
C GLN A 53 -13.95 -11.80 -4.20
N THR A 54 -14.06 -11.74 -2.88
CA THR A 54 -15.35 -11.66 -2.17
C THR A 54 -15.41 -10.49 -1.19
N GLY A 55 -16.60 -10.21 -0.68
CA GLY A 55 -16.81 -9.20 0.37
C GLY A 55 -16.28 -7.82 -0.01
N HIS A 56 -15.44 -7.24 0.83
CA HIS A 56 -14.95 -5.87 0.65
C HIS A 56 -14.07 -5.71 -0.60
N VAL A 57 -13.28 -6.72 -0.98
CA VAL A 57 -12.42 -6.64 -2.18
C VAL A 57 -13.27 -6.61 -3.44
N LEU A 58 -14.38 -7.36 -3.49
CA LEU A 58 -15.32 -7.31 -4.60
C LEU A 58 -16.01 -5.94 -4.68
N THR A 59 -16.46 -5.39 -3.55
CA THR A 59 -17.02 -4.04 -3.49
C THR A 59 -16.02 -2.99 -3.99
N GLN A 60 -14.74 -3.09 -3.61
CA GLN A 60 -13.69 -2.19 -4.11
C GLN A 60 -13.48 -2.31 -5.63
N ALA A 61 -13.53 -3.52 -6.19
CA ALA A 61 -13.41 -3.73 -7.62
C ALA A 61 -14.61 -3.17 -8.39
N ILE A 62 -15.82 -3.33 -7.87
CA ILE A 62 -17.03 -2.75 -8.46
C ILE A 62 -16.99 -1.22 -8.42
N ALA A 63 -16.61 -0.64 -7.28
CA ALA A 63 -16.42 0.81 -7.16
C ALA A 63 -15.42 1.33 -8.20
N ALA A 64 -14.32 0.60 -8.42
CA ALA A 64 -13.33 0.95 -9.43
C ALA A 64 -13.88 0.88 -10.87
N ILE A 65 -14.82 -0.03 -11.17
CA ILE A 65 -15.51 -0.11 -12.47
C ILE A 65 -16.48 1.07 -12.62
N ARG A 66 -17.34 1.33 -11.61
CA ARG A 66 -18.31 2.44 -11.62
C ARG A 66 -17.61 3.78 -11.82
N GLU A 67 -16.64 4.09 -10.97
CA GLU A 67 -15.89 5.35 -11.03
C GLU A 67 -15.20 5.53 -12.38
N CYS A 68 -14.66 4.46 -12.96
CA CYS A 68 -14.05 4.57 -14.29
C CYS A 68 -15.07 4.80 -15.41
N PHE A 69 -16.29 4.28 -15.28
CA PHE A 69 -17.35 4.59 -16.21
C PHE A 69 -17.81 6.05 -16.04
N GLU A 70 -18.02 6.51 -14.81
CA GLU A 70 -18.46 7.88 -14.51
C GLU A 70 -17.41 8.92 -14.97
N GLU A 71 -16.15 8.72 -14.62
CA GLU A 71 -15.10 9.69 -14.91
C GLU A 71 -14.57 9.56 -16.36
N MET A 72 -14.41 8.33 -16.88
CA MET A 72 -13.72 8.09 -18.17
C MET A 72 -14.58 7.44 -19.26
N GLY A 73 -15.82 7.02 -18.96
CA GLY A 73 -16.68 6.31 -19.93
C GLY A 73 -16.12 5.00 -20.42
N VAL A 74 -15.29 4.37 -19.59
CA VAL A 74 -14.78 3.03 -19.89
C VAL A 74 -15.56 2.04 -19.05
N LEU A 75 -16.26 1.13 -19.71
CA LEU A 75 -17.11 0.13 -19.09
C LEU A 75 -16.46 -1.25 -19.14
N LEU A 76 -16.20 -1.83 -17.97
CA LEU A 76 -15.74 -3.20 -17.81
C LEU A 76 -16.94 -4.09 -17.46
N ALA A 77 -17.64 -4.57 -18.49
CA ALA A 77 -18.77 -5.46 -18.33
C ALA A 77 -18.88 -6.45 -19.50
N TYR A 78 -19.37 -7.65 -19.23
CA TYR A 78 -19.73 -8.63 -20.24
C TYR A 78 -21.18 -8.47 -20.66
N ARG A 79 -21.45 -8.74 -21.94
CA ARG A 79 -22.79 -8.97 -22.47
C ARG A 79 -23.25 -10.39 -22.17
N ALA A 80 -24.53 -10.66 -22.42
CA ALA A 80 -25.13 -11.98 -22.25
C ALA A 80 -24.47 -13.10 -23.08
N ASP A 81 -23.83 -12.76 -24.20
CA ASP A 81 -23.08 -13.70 -25.04
C ASP A 81 -21.63 -13.94 -24.57
N GLY A 82 -21.21 -13.29 -23.47
CA GLY A 82 -19.87 -13.36 -22.89
C GLY A 82 -18.85 -12.42 -23.53
N SER A 83 -19.22 -11.67 -24.56
CA SER A 83 -18.34 -10.65 -25.14
C SER A 83 -18.22 -9.42 -24.22
N MET A 84 -17.09 -8.71 -24.28
CA MET A 84 -16.92 -7.45 -23.55
C MET A 84 -17.79 -6.36 -24.18
N ALA A 85 -18.39 -5.50 -23.36
CA ALA A 85 -19.11 -4.31 -23.78
C ALA A 85 -18.25 -3.40 -24.67
N ASP A 86 -18.87 -2.70 -25.60
CA ASP A 86 -18.20 -1.77 -26.53
C ASP A 86 -18.76 -0.34 -26.41
N ALA A 87 -18.36 0.53 -27.34
CA ALA A 87 -18.79 1.92 -27.37
C ALA A 87 -20.32 2.12 -27.45
N GLN A 88 -21.09 1.19 -28.05
CA GLN A 88 -22.54 1.29 -28.12
C GLN A 88 -23.19 1.05 -26.76
N ASP A 89 -22.68 0.07 -26.00
CA ASP A 89 -23.16 -0.19 -24.64
C ASP A 89 -22.83 0.97 -23.71
N VAL A 90 -21.61 1.52 -23.83
CA VAL A 90 -21.20 2.73 -23.09
C VAL A 90 -22.14 3.90 -23.39
N ALA A 91 -22.42 4.15 -24.68
CA ALA A 91 -23.29 5.24 -25.11
C ALA A 91 -24.76 5.05 -24.70
N ALA A 92 -25.17 3.82 -24.39
CA ALA A 92 -26.51 3.51 -23.92
C ALA A 92 -26.68 3.71 -22.40
N LEU A 93 -25.61 3.98 -21.66
CA LEU A 93 -25.63 4.26 -20.22
C LEU A 93 -25.45 5.77 -19.97
N ASP A 94 -26.24 6.30 -19.05
CA ASP A 94 -26.10 7.67 -18.57
C ASP A 94 -25.12 7.71 -17.40
N ARG A 95 -24.04 8.49 -17.54
CA ARG A 95 -23.07 8.73 -16.46
C ARG A 95 -23.65 9.59 -15.32
N ILE A 96 -24.63 10.42 -15.64
CA ILE A 96 -25.35 11.28 -14.69
C ILE A 96 -26.85 11.01 -14.91
N PRO A 97 -27.37 9.88 -14.41
CA PRO A 97 -28.76 9.50 -14.67
C PRO A 97 -29.74 10.46 -14.00
N PRO A 98 -30.92 10.71 -14.61
CA PRO A 98 -32.01 11.38 -13.92
C PRO A 98 -32.49 10.54 -12.72
N THR A 99 -33.03 11.22 -11.71
CA THR A 99 -33.35 10.66 -10.38
C THR A 99 -33.96 9.25 -10.38
N GLY A 100 -33.34 8.33 -9.64
CA GLY A 100 -33.87 6.99 -9.34
C GLY A 100 -33.14 5.84 -10.02
N GLU A 101 -32.42 6.10 -11.11
CA GLU A 101 -31.53 5.12 -11.74
C GLU A 101 -30.09 5.34 -11.25
N ASN A 102 -29.35 4.25 -11.05
CA ASN A 102 -27.92 4.27 -10.74
C ASN A 102 -27.15 3.38 -11.73
N PHE A 103 -25.83 3.45 -11.70
CA PHE A 103 -24.95 2.66 -12.57
C PHE A 103 -25.32 1.16 -12.59
N THR A 104 -25.55 0.57 -11.42
CA THR A 104 -25.92 -0.84 -11.24
C THR A 104 -27.25 -1.18 -11.90
N SER A 105 -28.29 -0.36 -11.69
CA SER A 105 -29.62 -0.62 -12.27
C SER A 105 -29.61 -0.50 -13.80
N GLN A 106 -28.84 0.44 -14.34
CA GLN A 106 -28.70 0.61 -15.78
C GLN A 106 -27.99 -0.58 -16.44
N CYS A 107 -26.92 -1.10 -15.80
CA CYS A 107 -26.24 -2.33 -16.25
C CYS A 107 -27.19 -3.54 -16.19
N ALA A 108 -27.88 -3.74 -15.06
CA ALA A 108 -28.80 -4.86 -14.88
C ALA A 108 -29.95 -4.84 -15.90
N ALA A 109 -30.54 -3.67 -16.17
CA ALA A 109 -31.62 -3.51 -17.15
C ALA A 109 -31.21 -3.88 -18.58
N ARG A 110 -29.91 -3.82 -18.90
CA ARG A 110 -29.32 -4.17 -20.20
C ARG A 110 -28.71 -5.58 -20.23
N GLY A 111 -28.82 -6.33 -19.14
CA GLY A 111 -28.21 -7.66 -19.02
C GLY A 111 -26.69 -7.64 -19.04
N LEU A 112 -26.07 -6.51 -18.65
CA LEU A 112 -24.62 -6.36 -18.55
C LEU A 112 -24.14 -6.89 -17.20
N GLN A 113 -23.08 -7.68 -17.21
CA GLN A 113 -22.46 -8.24 -16.01
C GLN A 113 -21.10 -7.59 -15.75
N LEU A 114 -20.87 -7.02 -14.57
CA LEU A 114 -19.62 -6.31 -14.27
C LEU A 114 -18.42 -7.26 -14.27
N ALA A 115 -17.37 -6.94 -15.03
CA ALA A 115 -16.20 -7.80 -15.24
C ALA A 115 -15.16 -7.65 -14.10
N ALA A 116 -15.60 -7.79 -12.84
CA ALA A 116 -14.73 -7.65 -11.67
C ALA A 116 -13.61 -8.71 -11.64
N ASP A 117 -13.84 -9.87 -12.27
CA ASP A 117 -12.89 -10.95 -12.48
C ASP A 117 -11.67 -10.55 -13.32
N GLN A 118 -11.72 -9.44 -14.06
CA GLN A 118 -10.60 -8.90 -14.83
C GLN A 118 -9.68 -8.01 -13.97
N LEU A 119 -10.20 -7.40 -12.90
CA LEU A 119 -9.43 -6.50 -12.04
C LEU A 119 -8.52 -7.29 -11.11
N ARG A 120 -7.21 -7.01 -11.14
CA ARG A 120 -6.21 -7.58 -10.22
C ARG A 120 -5.69 -6.53 -9.23
N HIS A 121 -5.51 -6.93 -7.98
CA HIS A 121 -5.12 -6.01 -6.91
C HIS A 121 -3.61 -5.69 -7.01
N PHE A 122 -3.29 -4.45 -7.37
CA PHE A 122 -1.91 -4.03 -7.63
C PHE A 122 -1.27 -3.39 -6.41
N ALA A 123 -1.97 -2.46 -5.77
CA ALA A 123 -1.45 -1.81 -4.58
C ALA A 123 -2.57 -1.42 -3.64
N ARG A 124 -2.27 -1.39 -2.34
CA ARG A 124 -3.11 -0.73 -1.34
C ARG A 124 -2.33 0.43 -0.74
N TRP A 125 -2.95 1.60 -0.72
CA TRP A 125 -2.36 2.83 -0.20
C TRP A 125 -3.13 3.32 1.01
N ILE A 126 -2.44 3.44 2.14
CA ILE A 126 -3.00 4.04 3.35
C ILE A 126 -2.33 5.38 3.58
N ALA A 127 -3.15 6.44 3.60
CA ALA A 127 -2.69 7.79 3.85
C ALA A 127 -2.01 7.92 5.22
N ASP A 128 -0.99 8.78 5.25
CA ASP A 128 -0.29 9.16 6.48
C ASP A 128 -1.28 9.59 7.58
N PRO A 129 -1.15 9.09 8.83
CA PRO A 129 -1.96 9.56 9.95
C PRO A 129 -1.92 11.08 10.17
N ALA A 130 -0.84 11.77 9.77
CA ALA A 130 -0.74 13.23 9.85
C ALA A 130 -1.65 13.97 8.87
N ASN A 131 -2.15 13.30 7.83
CA ASN A 131 -3.01 13.95 6.85
C ASN A 131 -4.42 14.16 7.46
N PRO A 132 -5.00 15.38 7.35
CA PRO A 132 -6.35 15.64 7.86
C PRO A 132 -7.43 14.88 7.08
N LYS A 133 -7.22 14.69 5.77
CA LYS A 133 -8.06 13.86 4.91
C LYS A 133 -7.30 12.58 4.55
N ARG A 134 -7.87 11.44 4.93
CA ARG A 134 -7.20 10.13 4.82
C ARG A 134 -8.03 9.20 3.97
N PHE A 135 -7.32 8.45 3.13
CA PHE A 135 -7.91 7.43 2.28
C PHE A 135 -7.16 6.11 2.50
N ASP A 136 -7.91 5.02 2.43
CA ASP A 136 -7.41 3.65 2.30
C ASP A 136 -7.86 3.17 0.94
N THR A 137 -6.94 3.20 -0.02
CA THR A 137 -7.26 3.11 -1.44
C THR A 137 -6.70 1.83 -2.02
N ALA A 138 -7.57 1.00 -2.57
CA ALA A 138 -7.21 -0.14 -3.39
C ALA A 138 -6.97 0.30 -4.85
N PHE A 139 -5.84 -0.09 -5.42
CA PHE A 139 -5.46 0.17 -6.79
C PHE A 139 -5.54 -1.16 -7.55
N PHE A 140 -6.42 -1.24 -8.55
CA PHE A 140 -6.55 -2.39 -9.43
C PHE A 140 -5.91 -2.12 -10.78
N VAL A 141 -5.22 -3.11 -11.35
CA VAL A 141 -4.81 -3.11 -12.76
C VAL A 141 -5.79 -3.92 -13.58
N VAL A 142 -6.05 -3.45 -14.80
CA VAL A 142 -6.88 -4.15 -15.79
C VAL A 142 -6.46 -3.75 -17.21
N ARG A 143 -6.61 -4.65 -18.18
CA ARG A 143 -6.41 -4.33 -19.59
C ARG A 143 -7.57 -3.46 -20.08
N MET A 144 -7.28 -2.44 -20.87
CA MET A 144 -8.29 -1.62 -21.54
C MET A 144 -9.19 -2.50 -22.43
N PRO A 145 -10.53 -2.45 -22.30
CA PRO A 145 -11.43 -3.16 -23.21
C PRO A 145 -11.29 -2.65 -24.64
N GLU A 146 -11.34 -3.56 -25.61
CA GLU A 146 -11.27 -3.21 -27.03
C GLU A 146 -12.51 -2.42 -27.47
N GLY A 147 -12.34 -1.56 -28.48
CA GLY A 147 -13.47 -0.83 -29.08
C GLY A 147 -14.04 0.33 -28.26
N GLN A 148 -13.46 0.65 -27.10
CA GLN A 148 -13.83 1.82 -26.29
C GLN A 148 -12.74 2.89 -26.33
N VAL A 149 -13.15 4.15 -26.23
CA VAL A 149 -12.24 5.31 -26.17
C VAL A 149 -12.50 6.04 -24.86
N PRO A 150 -11.48 6.22 -23.99
CA PRO A 150 -11.65 6.99 -22.76
C PRO A 150 -12.00 8.45 -23.05
N VAL A 151 -13.05 8.95 -22.42
CA VAL A 151 -13.50 10.34 -22.50
C VAL A 151 -13.78 10.83 -21.09
N ALA A 152 -13.06 11.87 -20.68
CA ALA A 152 -13.22 12.48 -19.37
C ALA A 152 -14.62 13.09 -19.19
N ASP A 153 -15.06 13.24 -17.94
CA ASP A 153 -16.33 13.89 -17.61
C ASP A 153 -16.29 15.42 -17.78
N ASP A 154 -15.10 15.99 -17.98
CA ASP A 154 -14.82 17.43 -18.10
C ASP A 154 -15.39 18.27 -16.94
N THR A 155 -15.58 17.65 -15.78
CA THR A 155 -16.03 18.32 -14.55
C THR A 155 -15.05 18.05 -13.40
N GLU A 156 -14.79 16.78 -13.08
CA GLU A 156 -13.82 16.38 -12.07
C GLU A 156 -12.47 16.02 -12.67
N GLN A 157 -12.50 15.43 -13.85
CA GLN A 157 -11.34 14.89 -14.56
C GLN A 157 -11.26 15.45 -15.98
N PHE A 158 -10.04 15.64 -16.45
CA PHE A 158 -9.74 16.28 -17.73
C PHE A 158 -8.55 15.60 -18.40
N GLU A 159 -8.40 15.79 -19.70
CA GLU A 159 -7.18 15.40 -20.43
C GLU A 159 -6.79 13.92 -20.25
N PRO A 160 -7.64 12.96 -20.69
CA PRO A 160 -7.26 11.56 -20.67
C PRO A 160 -6.04 11.36 -21.58
N VAL A 161 -4.95 10.83 -21.01
CA VAL A 161 -3.68 10.66 -21.70
C VAL A 161 -3.11 9.28 -21.42
N TRP A 162 -2.68 8.61 -22.49
CA TRP A 162 -1.92 7.38 -22.41
C TRP A 162 -0.43 7.73 -22.34
N LEU A 163 0.25 7.26 -21.30
CA LEU A 163 1.68 7.45 -21.13
C LEU A 163 2.34 6.15 -20.69
N ARG A 164 3.58 5.94 -21.12
CA ARG A 164 4.42 4.95 -20.46
C ARG A 164 4.74 5.42 -19.04
N PRO A 165 4.77 4.52 -18.05
CA PRO A 165 5.04 4.91 -16.66
C PRO A 165 6.34 5.72 -16.48
N VAL A 166 7.41 5.34 -17.17
CA VAL A 166 8.70 6.04 -17.16
C VAL A 166 8.57 7.47 -17.68
N GLU A 167 7.79 7.68 -18.75
CA GLU A 167 7.60 9.00 -19.35
C GLU A 167 6.83 9.95 -18.41
N ALA A 168 5.79 9.45 -17.74
CA ALA A 168 5.07 10.24 -16.74
C ALA A 168 6.00 10.69 -15.59
N LEU A 169 6.89 9.81 -15.13
CA LEU A 169 7.89 10.11 -14.11
C LEU A 169 8.92 11.14 -14.58
N GLU A 170 9.40 11.04 -15.83
CA GLU A 170 10.33 12.01 -16.42
C GLU A 170 9.70 13.40 -16.55
N ARG A 171 8.46 13.49 -17.03
CA ARG A 171 7.71 14.75 -17.11
C ARG A 171 7.43 15.34 -15.72
N HIS A 172 7.20 14.50 -14.71
CA HIS A 172 7.07 14.94 -13.33
C HIS A 172 8.37 15.54 -12.79
N LYS A 173 9.50 14.85 -13.01
CA LYS A 173 10.83 15.36 -12.65
C LYS A 173 11.16 16.68 -13.36
N ALA A 174 10.67 16.87 -14.58
CA ALA A 174 10.79 18.13 -15.33
C ALA A 174 9.83 19.24 -14.86
N GLY A 175 8.91 18.95 -13.92
CA GLY A 175 7.94 19.91 -13.39
C GLY A 175 6.74 20.19 -14.30
N THR A 176 6.58 19.44 -15.40
CA THR A 176 5.49 19.66 -16.38
C THR A 176 4.31 18.70 -16.20
N PHE A 177 4.40 17.77 -15.25
CA PHE A 177 3.38 16.76 -14.99
C PHE A 177 3.27 16.53 -13.49
N LEU A 178 2.35 17.22 -12.83
CA LEU A 178 2.21 17.13 -11.37
C LEU A 178 1.69 15.74 -10.98
N LEU A 179 2.47 15.00 -10.19
CA LEU A 179 2.11 13.69 -9.65
C LEU A 179 2.12 13.76 -8.13
N ILE A 180 1.19 13.03 -7.51
CA ILE A 180 1.20 12.79 -6.07
C ILE A 180 2.01 11.54 -5.72
N PHE A 181 2.52 11.48 -4.49
CA PHE A 181 3.42 10.42 -4.04
C PHE A 181 2.90 8.98 -4.29
N PRO A 182 1.62 8.64 -4.01
CA PRO A 182 1.08 7.33 -4.38
C PRO A 182 1.17 7.02 -5.87
N THR A 183 0.90 8.01 -6.73
CA THR A 183 0.98 7.86 -8.19
C THR A 183 2.42 7.65 -8.64
N ILE A 184 3.38 8.41 -8.12
CA ILE A 184 4.82 8.27 -8.43
C ILE A 184 5.28 6.84 -8.14
N ARG A 185 5.08 6.36 -6.91
CA ARG A 185 5.53 5.03 -6.47
C ARG A 185 4.82 3.90 -7.21
N THR A 186 3.56 4.11 -7.60
CA THR A 186 2.81 3.16 -8.42
C THR A 186 3.37 3.09 -9.85
N LEU A 187 3.73 4.22 -10.46
CA LEU A 187 4.37 4.27 -11.79
C LEU A 187 5.78 3.68 -11.76
N GLU A 188 6.57 3.91 -10.71
CA GLU A 188 7.87 3.27 -10.51
C GLU A 188 7.73 1.74 -10.52
N ARG A 189 6.72 1.21 -9.82
CA ARG A 189 6.43 -0.23 -9.81
C ARG A 189 6.00 -0.75 -11.17
N LEU A 190 5.09 -0.05 -11.86
CA LEU A 190 4.66 -0.43 -13.21
C LEU A 190 5.83 -0.46 -14.20
N SER A 191 6.79 0.45 -14.06
CA SER A 191 7.98 0.55 -14.91
C SER A 191 8.89 -0.68 -14.85
N LEU A 192 8.71 -1.59 -13.88
CA LEU A 192 9.48 -2.82 -13.74
C LEU A 192 9.03 -3.95 -14.67
N HIS A 193 7.92 -3.76 -15.41
CA HIS A 193 7.29 -4.81 -16.20
C HIS A 193 7.34 -4.48 -17.70
N ALA A 194 7.54 -5.52 -18.52
CA ALA A 194 7.77 -5.38 -19.96
C ALA A 194 6.48 -5.14 -20.77
N ASP A 195 5.35 -5.64 -20.30
CA ASP A 195 4.05 -5.60 -20.97
C ASP A 195 2.90 -5.75 -19.96
N VAL A 196 1.67 -5.58 -20.44
CA VAL A 196 0.47 -5.68 -19.60
C VAL A 196 0.24 -7.10 -19.08
N ALA A 197 0.60 -8.14 -19.83
CA ALA A 197 0.42 -9.52 -19.39
C ALA A 197 1.31 -9.84 -18.18
N ALA A 198 2.56 -9.38 -18.18
CA ALA A 198 3.48 -9.50 -17.07
C ALA A 198 2.96 -8.77 -15.81
N ILE A 199 2.37 -7.58 -15.97
CA ILE A 199 1.76 -6.83 -14.86
C ILE A 199 0.58 -7.61 -14.25
N VAL A 200 -0.32 -8.13 -15.09
CA VAL A 200 -1.46 -8.92 -14.61
C VAL A 200 -1.00 -10.21 -13.94
N ALA A 201 0.03 -10.87 -14.49
CA ALA A 201 0.54 -12.13 -13.96
C ALA A 201 1.16 -11.99 -12.56
N VAL A 202 1.91 -10.91 -12.29
CA VAL A 202 2.47 -10.69 -10.94
C VAL A 202 1.40 -10.37 -9.89
N CYS A 203 0.20 -9.98 -10.31
CA CYS A 203 -0.96 -9.74 -9.46
C CYS A 203 -1.95 -10.92 -9.47
N ALA A 204 -1.48 -12.16 -9.69
CA ALA A 204 -2.35 -13.33 -9.75
C ALA A 204 -3.03 -13.68 -8.42
N GLY A 205 -2.46 -13.25 -7.29
CA GLY A 205 -3.09 -13.38 -5.96
C GLY A 205 -4.17 -12.31 -5.71
N GLU A 206 -5.05 -12.55 -4.73
CA GLU A 206 -6.07 -11.56 -4.33
C GLU A 206 -5.53 -10.48 -3.38
N GLU A 207 -4.42 -10.77 -2.70
CA GLU A 207 -3.71 -9.77 -1.90
C GLU A 207 -3.02 -8.74 -2.79
N PRO A 208 -2.95 -7.46 -2.38
CA PRO A 208 -2.26 -6.45 -3.16
C PRO A 208 -0.79 -6.82 -3.34
N LEU A 209 -0.27 -6.67 -4.56
CA LEU A 209 1.16 -6.86 -4.81
C LEU A 209 2.03 -5.98 -3.89
N THR A 210 1.57 -4.77 -3.57
CA THR A 210 2.22 -3.91 -2.57
C THR A 210 1.25 -3.31 -1.58
N TYR A 211 1.67 -3.28 -0.31
CA TYR A 211 0.98 -2.58 0.76
C TYR A 211 1.80 -1.34 1.16
N ASN A 212 1.21 -0.16 1.01
CA ASN A 212 1.89 1.13 1.17
C ASN A 212 1.17 1.99 2.22
N ALA A 213 1.51 1.79 3.49
CA ALA A 213 1.18 2.77 4.52
C ALA A 213 2.21 3.92 4.45
N THR A 214 1.74 5.14 4.25
CA THR A 214 2.64 6.31 4.14
C THR A 214 3.00 6.83 5.53
N ARG A 215 4.24 7.27 5.69
CA ARG A 215 4.72 8.04 6.84
C ARG A 215 5.56 9.21 6.36
N SER A 216 5.73 10.22 7.22
CA SER A 216 6.50 11.42 6.88
C SER A 216 7.53 11.74 7.96
N GLY A 217 8.69 12.22 7.51
CA GLY A 217 9.76 12.71 8.37
C GLY A 217 10.49 13.87 7.70
N MET A 218 11.39 14.53 8.43
CA MET A 218 12.21 15.63 7.93
C MET A 218 13.55 15.08 7.45
N LEU A 219 13.89 15.22 6.17
CA LEU A 219 15.19 14.85 5.62
C LEU A 219 15.82 16.09 5.01
N ARG A 220 17.01 16.48 5.48
CA ARG A 220 17.73 17.68 5.03
C ARG A 220 16.89 18.96 5.10
N GLY A 221 16.03 19.05 6.12
CA GLY A 221 15.12 20.18 6.32
C GLY A 221 13.87 20.16 5.43
N GLU A 222 13.64 19.11 4.64
CA GLU A 222 12.45 18.96 3.81
C GLU A 222 11.55 17.80 4.26
N LEU A 223 10.23 18.03 4.21
CA LEU A 223 9.25 16.99 4.54
C LEU A 223 9.28 15.90 3.46
N THR A 224 9.72 14.71 3.86
CA THR A 224 9.88 13.54 3.00
C THR A 224 8.88 12.47 3.37
N ARG A 225 8.24 11.88 2.36
CA ARG A 225 7.29 10.78 2.50
C ARG A 225 7.98 9.45 2.27
N LEU A 226 7.60 8.45 3.05
CA LEU A 226 8.17 7.11 3.08
C LEU A 226 7.07 6.06 2.96
N THR A 227 7.40 4.92 2.35
CA THR A 227 6.63 3.67 2.41
C THR A 227 7.44 2.57 3.11
N GLY A 228 6.81 1.42 3.40
CA GLY A 228 7.40 0.35 4.20
C GLY A 228 8.75 -0.21 3.70
N GLY A 229 9.09 0.00 2.43
CA GLY A 229 10.38 -0.40 1.86
C GLY A 229 11.50 0.65 1.98
N ASP A 230 11.19 1.87 2.42
CA ASP A 230 12.15 2.97 2.49
C ASP A 230 12.95 2.92 3.80
N ALA A 231 14.23 3.30 3.70
CA ALA A 231 15.07 3.47 4.87
C ALA A 231 14.48 4.53 5.82
N GLY A 232 14.46 4.23 7.12
CA GLY A 232 13.90 5.11 8.14
C GLY A 232 12.39 4.99 8.33
N TYR A 233 11.66 4.27 7.48
CA TYR A 233 10.21 4.08 7.66
C TYR A 233 9.87 3.44 9.01
N GLY A 234 10.59 2.38 9.38
CA GLY A 234 10.41 1.68 10.64
C GLY A 234 10.61 2.61 11.85
N ASP A 235 11.66 3.43 11.81
CA ASP A 235 11.95 4.38 12.89
C ASP A 235 10.85 5.43 13.00
N VAL A 236 10.37 5.99 11.89
CA VAL A 236 9.25 6.93 11.92
C VAL A 236 7.99 6.29 12.50
N ALA A 237 7.70 5.04 12.11
CA ALA A 237 6.54 4.31 12.60
C ALA A 237 6.60 4.03 14.12
N LEU A 238 7.80 3.93 14.70
CA LEU A 238 8.01 3.75 16.14
C LEU A 238 8.01 5.07 16.91
N ILE A 239 8.73 6.08 16.40
CA ILE A 239 8.87 7.40 17.04
C ILE A 239 7.54 8.15 17.03
N SER A 240 6.80 8.06 15.93
CA SER A 240 5.50 8.74 15.78
C SER A 240 4.45 7.84 15.13
N PRO A 241 3.90 6.88 15.89
CA PRO A 241 2.88 5.97 15.38
C PRO A 241 1.58 6.68 15.00
N ASP A 242 1.27 7.80 15.66
CA ASP A 242 0.11 8.67 15.44
C ASP A 242 0.43 9.93 14.63
N ALA A 243 1.67 10.06 14.16
CA ALA A 243 2.19 11.18 13.39
C ALA A 243 2.07 12.57 14.08
N GLN A 244 2.02 12.62 15.41
CA GLN A 244 2.08 13.88 16.18
C GLN A 244 3.47 14.51 16.20
N VAL A 245 4.50 13.72 15.95
CA VAL A 245 5.90 14.13 15.90
C VAL A 245 6.40 13.91 14.47
N VAL A 246 7.12 14.87 13.90
CA VAL A 246 7.77 14.71 12.60
C VAL A 246 9.24 14.36 12.85
N PRO A 247 9.66 13.09 12.75
CA PRO A 247 11.01 12.69 13.12
C PRO A 247 12.04 13.21 12.10
N VAL A 248 13.25 13.49 12.56
CA VAL A 248 14.38 13.81 11.68
C VAL A 248 14.98 12.52 11.13
N LEU A 249 15.03 12.41 9.82
CA LEU A 249 15.55 11.29 9.03
C LEU A 249 17.03 11.44 8.71
N ASP A 250 17.59 12.64 8.90
CA ASP A 250 19.01 12.89 8.69
C ASP A 250 19.85 11.94 9.53
N TRP A 251 20.90 11.44 8.90
CA TRP A 251 21.89 10.65 9.58
C TRP A 251 22.58 11.51 10.65
N GLN A 252 22.60 11.01 11.89
CA GLN A 252 23.27 11.63 13.02
C GLN A 252 23.82 10.56 13.95
N HIS A 253 25.04 10.76 14.46
CA HIS A 253 25.72 9.82 15.37
C HIS A 253 26.02 10.42 16.75
N GLU A 254 25.75 11.70 16.96
CA GLU A 254 26.03 12.40 18.21
C GLU A 254 24.92 12.23 19.26
N THR A 255 23.68 12.05 18.79
CA THR A 255 22.50 11.96 19.65
C THR A 255 21.81 10.61 19.49
N PRO A 256 21.65 9.84 20.58
CA PRO A 256 20.80 8.65 20.62
C PRO A 256 19.36 8.99 20.23
N VAL A 257 18.74 8.15 19.41
CA VAL A 257 17.34 8.35 18.98
C VAL A 257 16.43 7.41 19.77
N PRO A 258 15.60 7.91 20.70
CA PRO A 258 14.62 7.07 21.39
C PRO A 258 13.55 6.64 20.39
N LEU A 259 13.44 5.34 20.15
CA LEU A 259 12.43 4.77 19.25
C LEU A 259 11.17 4.40 20.01
N LEU A 260 11.34 3.83 21.21
CA LEU A 260 10.28 3.41 22.12
C LEU A 260 10.74 3.66 23.56
N LYS A 261 9.84 3.49 24.54
CA LYS A 261 10.13 3.69 25.97
C LYS A 261 11.45 3.07 26.41
N ASN A 262 11.71 1.83 25.98
CA ASN A 262 12.89 1.05 26.38
C ASN A 262 13.78 0.68 25.18
N VAL A 263 13.64 1.34 24.04
CA VAL A 263 14.45 1.06 22.84
C VAL A 263 15.02 2.35 22.29
N THR A 264 16.35 2.42 22.24
CA THR A 264 17.07 3.58 21.71
C THR A 264 17.99 3.13 20.58
N ARG A 265 17.97 3.83 19.45
CA ARG A 265 18.92 3.64 18.35
C ARG A 265 20.15 4.50 18.59
N LEU A 266 21.32 3.88 18.54
CA LEU A 266 22.63 4.51 18.52
C LEU A 266 23.19 4.34 17.12
N THR A 267 23.43 5.44 16.43
CA THR A 267 24.07 5.39 15.11
C THR A 267 25.54 5.70 15.29
N LEU A 268 26.41 4.82 14.81
CA LEU A 268 27.86 4.99 14.88
C LEU A 268 28.35 5.96 13.79
N PRO A 269 29.55 6.57 13.93
CA PRO A 269 30.12 7.46 12.91
C PRO A 269 30.31 6.81 11.53
N ASP A 270 30.39 5.49 11.47
CA ASP A 270 30.52 4.71 10.23
C ASP A 270 29.19 4.43 9.52
N GLY A 271 28.07 4.89 10.08
CA GLY A 271 26.75 4.68 9.52
C GLY A 271 25.98 3.49 10.09
N VAL A 272 26.61 2.66 10.91
CA VAL A 272 25.99 1.43 11.43
C VAL A 272 25.08 1.75 12.61
N ASN A 273 23.85 1.24 12.56
CA ASN A 273 22.92 1.32 13.69
C ASN A 273 23.17 0.21 14.70
N ARG A 274 23.19 0.58 15.98
CA ARG A 274 23.08 -0.29 17.14
C ARG A 274 21.83 0.10 17.92
N TYR A 275 21.31 -0.83 18.71
CA TYR A 275 20.11 -0.62 19.50
C TYR A 275 20.42 -0.94 20.95
N GLN A 276 20.01 -0.05 21.84
CA GLN A 276 20.06 -0.24 23.28
C GLN A 276 18.64 -0.54 23.76
N VAL A 277 18.46 -1.69 24.40
CA VAL A 277 17.17 -2.16 24.94
C VAL A 277 17.26 -2.27 26.45
N GLY A 278 16.30 -1.70 27.17
CA GLY A 278 16.21 -1.74 28.63
C GLY A 278 16.08 -0.37 29.27
N ASP A 279 16.27 -0.30 30.58
CA ASP A 279 16.19 0.93 31.37
C ASP A 279 17.20 0.93 32.53
N ALA A 280 17.25 2.03 33.29
CA ALA A 280 18.20 2.17 34.39
C ALA A 280 17.99 1.17 35.54
N ALA A 281 16.77 0.62 35.70
CA ALA A 281 16.45 -0.33 36.77
C ALA A 281 16.79 -1.76 36.38
N THR A 282 16.61 -2.11 35.11
CA THR A 282 16.82 -3.47 34.56
C THR A 282 18.18 -3.64 33.90
N GLY A 283 18.90 -2.55 33.69
CA GLY A 283 20.12 -2.52 32.88
C GLY A 283 19.79 -2.47 31.39
N TYR A 284 20.84 -2.44 30.58
CA TYR A 284 20.71 -2.31 29.13
C TYR A 284 21.40 -3.46 28.40
N VAL A 285 20.83 -3.82 27.26
CA VAL A 285 21.39 -4.76 26.29
C VAL A 285 21.67 -4.01 25.00
N ALA A 286 22.91 -4.10 24.50
CA ALA A 286 23.26 -3.60 23.19
C ALA A 286 23.04 -4.68 22.12
N VAL A 287 22.40 -4.30 21.02
CA VAL A 287 22.10 -5.16 19.86
C VAL A 287 22.70 -4.52 18.61
N GLN A 288 23.50 -5.28 17.87
CA GLN A 288 23.99 -4.88 16.55
C GLN A 288 23.41 -5.82 15.48
N PRO A 289 22.61 -5.31 14.53
CA PRO A 289 22.15 -6.11 13.40
C PRO A 289 23.29 -6.39 12.42
N GLY A 290 23.38 -7.63 11.91
CA GLY A 290 24.09 -7.92 10.66
C GLY A 290 25.60 -8.17 10.70
N VAL A 291 26.22 -8.43 11.86
CA VAL A 291 27.61 -8.93 11.88
C VAL A 291 27.58 -10.45 11.67
N SER A 292 28.30 -10.97 10.68
CA SER A 292 28.43 -12.41 10.42
C SER A 292 29.33 -13.13 11.44
N SER A 293 29.38 -12.67 12.69
CA SER A 293 29.96 -13.46 13.77
C SER A 293 28.91 -14.45 14.23
N SER A 294 29.28 -15.71 14.38
CA SER A 294 28.47 -16.80 14.93
C SER A 294 27.93 -16.55 16.35
N GLU A 295 28.22 -15.39 16.93
CA GLU A 295 27.81 -15.00 18.26
C GLU A 295 27.16 -13.61 18.23
N PRO A 296 25.98 -13.47 18.85
CA PRO A 296 25.43 -12.17 19.17
C PRO A 296 26.29 -11.51 20.26
N LEU A 297 26.79 -10.30 20.01
CA LEU A 297 27.54 -9.57 21.03
C LEU A 297 26.57 -8.98 22.06
N ILE A 298 26.27 -9.73 23.12
CA ILE A 298 25.54 -9.27 24.29
C ILE A 298 26.53 -8.57 25.21
N LEU A 299 26.50 -7.23 25.27
CA LEU A 299 27.15 -6.47 26.33
C LEU A 299 26.15 -6.34 27.48
N ALA A 300 26.16 -7.30 28.41
CA ALA A 300 25.35 -7.25 29.62
C ALA A 300 26.07 -6.43 30.71
N GLY A 301 25.35 -5.55 31.39
CA GLY A 301 25.79 -4.96 32.65
C GLY A 301 25.89 -6.02 33.76
N PRO A 302 26.56 -5.70 34.88
CA PRO A 302 27.08 -6.69 35.84
C PRO A 302 26.06 -7.56 36.59
N GLU A 303 24.74 -7.37 36.42
CA GLU A 303 23.69 -8.10 37.17
C GLU A 303 22.50 -8.58 36.32
N ALA A 304 22.65 -8.76 35.00
CA ALA A 304 21.54 -9.22 34.15
C ALA A 304 21.28 -10.74 34.28
N THR A 305 20.20 -11.11 34.98
CA THR A 305 19.74 -12.51 35.10
C THR A 305 18.48 -12.74 34.25
N HIS A 306 18.53 -12.60 32.92
CA HIS A 306 17.42 -13.04 32.05
C HIS A 306 17.91 -13.53 30.68
N THR A 307 17.30 -14.62 30.22
CA THR A 307 17.61 -15.39 29.00
C THR A 307 17.35 -14.58 27.73
N LEU A 308 18.42 -14.31 26.97
CA LEU A 308 18.37 -13.77 25.62
C LEU A 308 18.47 -14.92 24.61
N SER A 309 17.51 -15.02 23.69
CA SER A 309 17.60 -15.91 22.53
C SER A 309 17.64 -15.07 21.26
N LEU A 310 18.81 -14.96 20.63
CA LEU A 310 18.99 -14.32 19.33
C LEU A 310 18.84 -15.36 18.22
N LEU A 311 18.03 -15.07 17.20
CA LEU A 311 17.93 -15.88 15.98
C LEU A 311 19.03 -15.49 14.98
N GLN A 312 19.75 -16.51 14.49
CA GLN A 312 20.85 -16.39 13.54
C GLN A 312 20.38 -16.11 12.10
N MET A 313 21.31 -15.56 11.30
CA MET A 313 21.22 -15.38 9.85
C MET A 313 21.45 -16.71 9.10
N GLN A 314 20.54 -17.09 8.21
CA GLN A 314 20.87 -17.85 6.99
C GLN A 314 20.05 -17.31 5.82
N SER A 315 20.70 -17.09 4.68
CA SER A 315 20.03 -16.99 3.37
C SER A 315 19.15 -15.76 3.09
N GLY A 316 19.50 -14.58 3.61
CA GLY A 316 19.03 -13.31 3.05
C GLY A 316 17.55 -12.94 3.28
N LYS A 317 16.92 -13.41 4.36
CA LYS A 317 15.61 -12.91 4.83
C LYS A 317 15.69 -12.41 6.29
N PRO A 318 15.04 -11.29 6.65
CA PRO A 318 15.05 -10.78 8.01
C PRO A 318 14.15 -11.62 8.95
N ALA A 319 14.63 -11.90 10.16
CA ALA A 319 13.89 -12.52 11.28
C ALA A 319 14.13 -11.69 12.56
N GLY A 320 13.05 -11.34 13.28
CA GLY A 320 13.00 -10.24 14.27
C GLY A 320 13.59 -10.48 15.67
N LEU A 321 13.28 -9.57 16.60
CA LEU A 321 13.76 -9.52 17.99
C LEU A 321 12.59 -9.29 18.98
N LEU A 322 12.70 -9.80 20.22
CA LEU A 322 11.66 -9.77 21.26
C LEU A 322 12.29 -9.61 22.66
N LEU A 323 11.68 -8.83 23.57
CA LEU A 323 11.79 -9.00 25.04
C LEU A 323 10.71 -8.22 25.84
N GLN A 324 10.31 -8.78 26.99
CA GLN A 324 9.20 -8.37 27.91
C GLN A 324 9.77 -7.79 29.24
N GLU A 325 9.08 -7.01 30.10
CA GLU A 325 7.84 -7.36 30.83
C GLU A 325 6.57 -6.58 30.47
N ASP A 326 6.68 -5.42 29.80
CA ASP A 326 5.53 -4.66 29.24
C ASP A 326 5.72 -4.27 27.75
N GLY A 327 6.53 -5.06 27.03
CA GLY A 327 6.46 -5.26 25.58
C GLY A 327 7.57 -4.63 24.70
N LEU A 328 8.12 -5.43 23.77
CA LEU A 328 7.97 -5.26 22.30
C LEU A 328 8.29 -6.57 21.53
N LEU A 329 7.72 -6.72 20.32
CA LEU A 329 7.82 -7.92 19.45
C LEU A 329 7.97 -7.53 17.96
N PHE A 330 8.89 -8.17 17.22
CA PHE A 330 8.91 -8.14 15.74
C PHE A 330 8.79 -9.55 15.15
N SER A 331 7.83 -9.72 14.23
CA SER A 331 7.69 -10.88 13.35
C SER A 331 7.71 -10.41 11.89
N CYS A 332 8.49 -11.08 11.05
CA CYS A 332 8.44 -10.94 9.60
C CYS A 332 7.47 -11.98 9.00
N PRO A 333 6.74 -11.64 7.92
CA PRO A 333 5.84 -12.60 7.28
C PRO A 333 6.59 -13.84 6.77
N GLY A 334 6.08 -15.04 7.09
CA GLY A 334 6.56 -16.31 6.51
C GLY A 334 7.66 -17.04 7.29
N ILE A 335 7.80 -16.81 8.59
CA ILE A 335 8.76 -17.52 9.46
C ILE A 335 8.01 -18.47 10.39
N GLU A 336 8.35 -19.77 10.34
CA GLU A 336 7.97 -20.74 11.37
C GLU A 336 8.84 -20.53 12.61
N LEU A 337 8.21 -20.47 13.79
CA LEU A 337 8.93 -20.38 15.06
C LEU A 337 9.59 -21.72 15.35
N ASP A 338 10.85 -21.67 15.79
CA ASP A 338 11.56 -22.85 16.29
C ASP A 338 10.77 -23.50 17.47
N PRO A 339 10.71 -24.85 17.56
CA PRO A 339 9.94 -25.55 18.59
C PRO A 339 10.35 -25.26 20.05
N GLU A 340 11.64 -24.98 20.31
CA GLU A 340 12.10 -24.62 21.66
C GLU A 340 11.64 -23.20 22.03
N LEU A 341 11.67 -22.28 21.06
CA LEU A 341 11.17 -20.91 21.23
C LEU A 341 9.65 -20.89 21.44
N ALA A 342 8.90 -21.71 20.72
CA ALA A 342 7.46 -21.85 20.88
C ALA A 342 7.08 -22.37 22.29
N LYS A 343 7.87 -23.31 22.83
CA LYS A 343 7.70 -23.85 24.17
C LYS A 343 7.98 -22.80 25.25
N LEU A 344 9.08 -22.05 25.12
CA LEU A 344 9.42 -20.96 26.03
C LEU A 344 8.31 -19.90 26.09
N CYS A 345 7.75 -19.53 24.94
CA CYS A 345 6.63 -18.59 24.90
C CYS A 345 5.35 -19.12 25.57
N ALA A 346 5.05 -20.42 25.41
CA ALA A 346 3.92 -21.06 26.07
C ALA A 346 4.08 -21.10 27.61
N ASP A 347 5.28 -21.47 28.09
CA ASP A 347 5.59 -21.60 29.52
C ASP A 347 5.52 -20.25 30.25
N HIS A 348 5.82 -19.15 29.56
CA HIS A 348 5.80 -17.79 30.10
C HIS A 348 4.54 -16.97 29.74
N ARG A 349 3.51 -17.61 29.16
CA ARG A 349 2.24 -16.98 28.73
C ARG A 349 2.45 -15.76 27.81
N ILE A 350 3.45 -15.83 26.95
CA ILE A 350 3.78 -14.78 25.97
C ILE A 350 2.82 -14.91 24.78
N GLY A 351 2.00 -13.89 24.55
CA GLY A 351 1.07 -13.85 23.42
C GLY A 351 1.76 -13.44 22.12
N PHE A 352 1.50 -14.15 21.03
CA PHE A 352 1.96 -13.76 19.70
C PHE A 352 0.92 -12.88 18.98
N VAL A 353 1.38 -11.90 18.22
CA VAL A 353 0.62 -11.34 17.10
C VAL A 353 1.30 -11.82 15.83
N LEU A 354 0.89 -12.99 15.34
CA LEU A 354 1.20 -13.41 13.98
C LEU A 354 0.23 -12.68 13.05
N PRO A 355 0.68 -12.00 11.98
CA PRO A 355 -0.25 -11.41 11.04
C PRO A 355 -0.83 -12.53 10.16
N ALA A 356 -1.85 -13.20 10.69
CA ALA A 356 -2.87 -13.83 9.87
C ALA A 356 -4.06 -12.86 9.88
N ALA A 357 -4.23 -12.12 8.78
CA ALA A 357 -5.38 -11.25 8.50
C ALA A 357 -5.79 -10.27 9.62
N GLY A 358 -5.33 -9.02 9.53
CA GLY A 358 -5.91 -7.89 10.24
C GLY A 358 -5.12 -7.41 11.46
N TYR A 359 -4.96 -6.09 11.55
CA TYR A 359 -4.30 -5.41 12.68
C TYR A 359 -5.17 -5.51 13.94
N VAL A 360 -4.55 -5.80 15.09
CA VAL A 360 -5.17 -5.63 16.42
C VAL A 360 -4.71 -4.30 17.04
N LYS A 361 -5.69 -3.59 17.60
CA LYS A 361 -5.59 -2.32 18.31
C LYS A 361 -4.65 -2.44 19.52
N VAL A 362 -3.63 -1.60 19.61
CA VAL A 362 -2.83 -1.45 20.84
C VAL A 362 -3.74 -0.89 21.93
N ALA A 363 -3.97 -1.69 22.97
CA ALA A 363 -4.68 -1.22 24.16
C ALA A 363 -3.81 -0.16 24.86
N LYS A 364 -4.37 1.04 25.06
CA LYS A 364 -3.86 1.98 26.07
C LYS A 364 -3.96 1.30 27.43
N SER A 365 -2.92 1.38 28.25
CA SER A 365 -3.11 1.37 29.70
C SER A 365 -2.65 2.70 30.29
N ARG A 366 -3.33 3.06 31.38
CA ARG A 366 -3.26 4.31 32.15
C ARG A 366 -1.88 4.55 32.75
#